data_AF-A0A2H0PGU6-F1
#
_entry.id   AF-A0A2H0PGU6-F1
#
_cell.length_a   1.000
_cell.length_b   1.000
_cell.length_c   1.000
_cell.angle_alpha   90.00
_cell.angle_beta   90.00
_cell.angle_gamma   90.00
#
_symmetry.space_group_name_H-M   'P 1'
#
loop_
_entity.id
_entity.type
_entity.pdbx_description
1 polymer ?
#
loop_
_entity_poly.entity_id
_entity_poly.type
_entity_poly.pdbx_seq_one_letter_code
_entity_poly.pdbx_strand_id
1 'polypeptide(L)'
;MTCDDLNKAMTAAKRISKSLAAKYESAFKEVRPYLVFSSRLGQVEIDASLEKQTSDFPEMFTEETRKAKFKGDIVYLDNVCIELRFTSLAYELIWLLQKDPLVDRALTPQTHASIRIVIGTVINLSKAS
;
A
#
# COMPACT_ATOMS: atom_id res chain seq x y z
N MET A 1 -0.84 -7.79 14.31
CA MET A 1 -1.84 -7.06 13.51
C MET A 1 -2.90 -8.05 13.06
N THR A 2 -4.15 -7.82 13.44
CA THR A 2 -5.28 -8.72 13.14
C THR A 2 -5.90 -8.42 11.78
N CYS A 3 -6.86 -9.24 11.33
CA CYS A 3 -7.66 -8.93 10.14
C CYS A 3 -8.46 -7.62 10.26
N ASP A 4 -8.86 -7.23 11.48
CA ASP A 4 -9.56 -5.96 11.71
C ASP A 4 -8.63 -4.75 11.48
N ASP A 5 -7.39 -4.82 11.98
CA ASP A 5 -6.38 -3.79 11.73
C ASP A 5 -6.09 -3.63 10.23
N LEU A 6 -6.04 -4.75 9.49
CA LEU A 6 -5.88 -4.74 8.04
C LEU A 6 -7.03 -3.99 7.37
N ASN A 7 -8.28 -4.32 7.71
CA ASN A 7 -9.46 -3.67 7.14
C ASN A 7 -9.49 -2.16 7.41
N LYS A 8 -9.08 -1.75 8.62
CA LYS A 8 -8.91 -0.34 9.00
C LYS A 8 -7.86 0.34 8.12
N ALA A 9 -6.67 -0.25 8.01
CA ALA A 9 -5.61 0.28 7.17
C ALA A 9 -6.01 0.40 5.70
N MET A 10 -6.69 -0.61 5.15
CA MET A 10 -7.23 -0.59 3.78
C MET A 10 -8.26 0.52 3.59
N THR A 11 -9.14 0.72 4.56
CA THR A 11 -10.15 1.79 4.53
C THR A 11 -9.49 3.17 4.55
N ALA A 12 -8.51 3.38 5.43
CA ALA A 12 -7.73 4.61 5.49
C ALA A 12 -6.98 4.88 4.17
N ALA A 13 -6.32 3.87 3.60
CA ALA A 13 -5.61 3.98 2.33
C ALA A 13 -6.54 4.31 1.16
N LYS A 14 -7.72 3.67 1.09
CA LYS A 14 -8.74 3.98 0.08
C LYS A 14 -9.26 5.41 0.20
N ARG A 15 -9.46 5.91 1.43
CA ARG A 15 -9.84 7.31 1.69
C ARG A 15 -8.76 8.27 1.20
N ILE A 16 -7.48 8.00 1.50
CA ILE A 16 -6.36 8.81 1.03
C ILE A 16 -6.27 8.81 -0.50
N SER A 17 -6.35 7.63 -1.12
CA SER A 17 -6.35 7.48 -2.58
C SER A 17 -7.47 8.29 -3.23
N LYS A 18 -8.68 8.26 -2.66
CA LYS A 18 -9.81 9.09 -3.12
C LYS A 18 -9.54 10.59 -3.01
N SER A 19 -8.94 11.05 -1.91
CA SER A 19 -8.57 12.46 -1.72
C SER A 19 -7.51 12.91 -2.73
N LEU A 20 -6.50 12.07 -2.99
CA LEU A 20 -5.49 12.33 -4.00
C LEU A 20 -6.08 12.34 -5.41
N ALA A 21 -7.01 11.42 -5.71
CA ALA A 21 -7.72 11.38 -6.97
C ALA A 21 -8.55 12.64 -7.20
N ALA A 22 -9.19 13.18 -6.17
CA ALA A 22 -9.91 14.45 -6.29
C ALA A 22 -8.95 15.64 -6.52
N LYS A 23 -7.79 15.64 -5.87
CA LYS A 23 -6.79 16.72 -5.98
C LYS A 23 -6.07 16.72 -7.34
N TYR A 24 -5.82 15.55 -7.90
CA TYR A 24 -5.05 15.34 -9.13
C TYR A 24 -5.91 14.70 -10.24
N GLU A 25 -7.16 15.12 -10.35
CA GLU A 25 -8.21 14.45 -11.14
C GLU A 25 -7.80 14.08 -12.56
N SER A 26 -7.29 15.04 -13.34
CA SER A 26 -6.89 14.80 -14.73
C SER A 26 -5.82 13.72 -14.85
N ALA A 27 -4.77 13.82 -14.02
CA ALA A 27 -3.68 12.84 -14.03
C ALA A 27 -4.15 11.47 -13.54
N PHE A 28 -4.96 11.40 -12.47
CA PHE A 28 -5.50 10.15 -11.96
C PHE A 28 -6.43 9.43 -12.95
N LYS A 29 -7.21 10.17 -13.75
CA LYS A 29 -8.02 9.60 -14.82
C LYS A 29 -7.17 8.95 -15.92
N GLU A 30 -6.04 9.57 -16.24
CA GLU A 30 -5.12 9.10 -17.27
C GLU A 30 -4.35 7.85 -16.83
N VAL A 31 -3.67 7.92 -15.68
CA VAL A 31 -2.70 6.87 -15.27
C VAL A 31 -3.26 5.83 -14.31
N ARG A 32 -4.54 6.01 -13.93
CA ARG A 32 -5.36 5.11 -13.10
C ARG A 32 -4.57 4.47 -11.94
N PRO A 33 -4.14 5.28 -10.95
CA PRO A 33 -3.38 4.75 -9.84
C PRO A 33 -4.19 3.72 -9.05
N TYR A 34 -3.50 2.69 -8.56
CA TYR A 34 -4.09 1.61 -7.76
C TYR A 34 -3.24 1.32 -6.53
N LEU A 35 -3.84 0.64 -5.55
CA LEU A 35 -3.21 0.37 -4.26
C LEU A 35 -2.66 -1.05 -4.20
N VAL A 36 -1.47 -1.19 -3.63
CA VAL A 36 -0.84 -2.49 -3.37
C VAL A 36 -0.35 -2.58 -1.94
N PHE A 37 -0.38 -3.77 -1.36
CA PHE A 37 0.54 -4.15 -0.30
C PHE A 37 1.93 -4.36 -0.90
N SER A 38 2.98 -3.87 -0.25
CA SER A 38 4.34 -4.03 -0.71
C SER A 38 5.30 -4.36 0.43
N SER A 39 6.34 -5.12 0.09
CA SER A 39 7.50 -5.39 0.94
C SER A 39 8.76 -5.40 0.08
N ARG A 40 9.92 -5.69 0.68
CA ARG A 40 11.16 -5.89 -0.08
C ARG A 40 11.09 -7.07 -1.06
N LEU A 41 10.14 -7.98 -0.88
CA LEU A 41 10.07 -9.24 -1.60
C LEU A 41 8.97 -9.25 -2.67
N GLY A 42 8.21 -8.17 -2.78
CA GLY A 42 7.22 -8.00 -3.85
C GLY A 42 6.02 -7.17 -3.44
N GLN A 43 4.98 -7.24 -4.26
CA GLN A 43 3.76 -6.46 -4.08
C GLN A 43 2.52 -7.18 -4.62
N VAL A 44 1.38 -6.97 -3.97
CA VAL A 44 0.08 -7.52 -4.37
C VAL A 44 -0.99 -6.45 -4.24
N GLU A 45 -1.96 -6.44 -5.15
CA GLU A 45 -3.11 -5.52 -5.07
C GLU A 45 -3.81 -5.63 -3.71
N ILE A 46 -4.20 -4.48 -3.16
CA ILE A 46 -4.72 -4.40 -1.79
C ILE A 46 -6.04 -5.17 -1.61
N ASP A 47 -6.78 -5.36 -2.69
CA ASP A 47 -8.06 -6.08 -2.78
C ASP A 47 -7.92 -7.49 -3.35
N ALA A 48 -6.70 -7.96 -3.59
CA ALA A 48 -6.47 -9.37 -3.91
C ALA A 48 -7.00 -10.27 -2.80
N SER A 49 -7.51 -11.45 -3.17
CA SER A 49 -7.98 -12.43 -2.19
C SER A 49 -6.83 -12.88 -1.28
N LEU A 50 -7.16 -13.29 -0.06
CA LEU A 50 -6.16 -13.80 0.88
C LEU A 50 -5.40 -15.01 0.31
N GLU A 51 -6.06 -15.87 -0.46
CA GLU A 51 -5.43 -16.99 -1.16
C GLU A 51 -4.35 -16.48 -2.13
N LYS A 52 -4.64 -15.44 -2.90
CA LYS A 52 -3.67 -14.84 -3.82
C LYS A 52 -2.52 -14.19 -3.06
N GLN A 53 -2.81 -13.43 -2.00
CA GLN A 53 -1.77 -12.78 -1.19
C GLN A 53 -0.83 -13.80 -0.55
N THR A 54 -1.36 -14.88 0.03
CA THR A 54 -0.59 -15.92 0.71
C THR A 54 0.16 -16.84 -0.25
N SER A 55 -0.39 -17.07 -1.46
CA SER A 55 0.28 -17.80 -2.55
C SER A 55 1.46 -17.03 -3.12
N ASP A 56 1.22 -15.78 -3.51
CA ASP A 56 2.20 -15.02 -4.29
C ASP A 56 3.23 -14.32 -3.40
N PHE A 57 2.83 -13.91 -2.19
CA PHE A 57 3.67 -13.15 -1.26
C PHE A 57 3.53 -13.63 0.20
N PRO A 58 3.80 -14.92 0.48
CA PRO A 58 3.75 -15.44 1.86
C PRO A 58 4.68 -14.69 2.81
N GLU A 59 5.73 -14.08 2.28
CA GLU A 59 6.73 -13.34 3.05
C GLU A 59 6.23 -12.01 3.64
N MET A 60 5.02 -11.55 3.27
CA MET A 60 4.38 -10.40 3.92
C MET A 60 3.80 -10.74 5.30
N PHE A 61 3.72 -12.02 5.63
CA PHE A 61 3.12 -12.53 6.87
C PHE A 61 4.19 -12.99 7.86
N THR A 62 3.87 -13.03 9.14
CA THR A 62 4.83 -13.51 10.15
C THR A 62 5.13 -15.00 9.97
N GLU A 63 6.26 -15.45 10.55
CA GLU A 63 6.65 -16.86 10.50
C GLU A 63 5.60 -17.76 11.16
N GLU A 64 4.96 -17.31 12.23
CA GLU A 64 3.89 -18.02 12.92
C GLU A 64 2.68 -18.24 12.00
N THR A 65 2.23 -17.19 11.30
CA THR A 65 1.15 -17.29 10.32
C THR A 65 1.50 -18.26 9.19
N ARG A 66 2.76 -18.23 8.69
CA ARG A 66 3.22 -19.17 7.67
C ARG A 66 3.28 -20.61 8.17
N LYS A 67 3.83 -20.86 9.36
CA LYS A 67 3.90 -22.19 9.99
C LYS A 67 2.52 -22.77 10.28
N ALA A 68 1.58 -21.92 10.67
CA ALA A 68 0.17 -22.28 10.84
C ALA A 68 -0.56 -22.55 9.51
N LYS A 69 0.12 -22.39 8.36
CA LYS A 69 -0.45 -22.51 7.02
C LYS A 69 -1.66 -21.60 6.84
N PHE A 70 -1.56 -20.37 7.35
CA PHE A 70 -2.60 -19.35 7.25
C PHE A 70 -3.95 -19.76 7.87
N LYS A 71 -3.92 -20.66 8.86
CA LYS A 71 -5.09 -21.01 9.69
C LYS A 71 -5.11 -20.18 10.96
N GLY A 72 -6.29 -19.71 11.35
CA GLY A 72 -6.47 -18.87 12.54
C GLY A 72 -6.10 -17.42 12.27
N ASP A 73 -5.40 -16.79 13.22
CA ASP A 73 -5.04 -15.38 13.12
C ASP A 73 -3.95 -15.13 12.07
N ILE A 74 -4.26 -14.24 11.12
CA ILE A 74 -3.37 -13.87 10.03
C ILE A 74 -2.71 -12.55 10.36
N VAL A 75 -1.39 -12.59 10.46
CA VAL A 75 -0.60 -11.47 10.92
C VAL A 75 0.40 -11.07 9.83
N TYR A 76 0.34 -9.82 9.41
CA TYR A 76 1.32 -9.23 8.51
C TYR A 76 2.53 -8.73 9.29
N LEU A 77 3.67 -8.68 8.62
CA LEU A 77 4.87 -7.99 9.12
C LEU A 77 4.61 -6.49 9.24
N ASP A 78 5.30 -5.86 10.19
CA ASP A 78 5.21 -4.44 10.50
C ASP A 78 5.71 -3.52 9.37
N ASN A 79 6.62 -4.03 8.56
CA ASN A 79 7.24 -3.33 7.45
C ASN A 79 6.44 -3.41 6.13
N VAL A 80 5.29 -4.09 6.13
CA VAL A 80 4.40 -4.10 4.96
C VAL A 80 3.85 -2.70 4.75
N CYS A 81 4.10 -2.15 3.57
CA CYS A 81 3.65 -0.83 3.16
C CYS A 81 2.37 -0.94 2.33
N ILE A 82 1.57 0.12 2.32
CA ILE A 82 0.55 0.36 1.31
C ILE A 82 1.06 1.46 0.39
N GLU A 83 1.11 1.17 -0.90
CA GLU A 83 1.69 2.03 -1.92
C GLU A 83 0.70 2.35 -3.04
N LEU A 84 0.88 3.53 -3.65
CA LEU A 84 0.26 3.86 -4.93
C LEU A 84 1.16 3.36 -6.06
N ARG A 85 0.55 2.63 -6.99
CA ARG A 85 1.16 2.17 -8.24
C ARG A 85 0.38 2.73 -9.42
N PHE A 86 1.00 2.71 -10.59
CA PHE A 86 0.51 3.36 -11.79
C PHE A 86 0.56 2.36 -12.95
N THR A 87 -0.46 2.37 -13.82
CA THR A 87 -0.48 1.50 -15.00
C THR A 87 0.47 1.97 -16.09
N SER A 88 0.86 3.24 -16.04
CA SER A 88 1.82 3.89 -16.95
C SER A 88 2.70 4.86 -16.16
N LEU A 89 3.90 5.15 -16.68
CA LEU A 89 4.81 6.11 -16.06
C LEU A 89 4.29 7.54 -16.24
N ALA A 90 4.08 8.25 -15.13
CA ALA A 90 3.71 9.67 -15.10
C ALA A 90 4.59 10.43 -14.11
N TYR A 91 5.78 10.83 -14.57
CA TYR A 91 6.80 11.46 -13.72
C TYR A 91 6.31 12.73 -13.02
N GLU A 92 5.59 13.61 -13.73
CA GLU A 92 5.04 14.84 -13.14
C GLU A 92 4.11 14.56 -11.96
N LEU A 93 3.21 13.58 -12.11
CA LEU A 93 2.31 13.18 -11.03
C LEU A 93 3.11 12.56 -9.87
N ILE A 94 4.08 11.70 -10.17
CA ILE A 94 4.93 11.07 -9.16
C ILE A 94 5.66 12.14 -8.34
N TRP A 95 6.24 13.15 -8.96
CA TRP A 95 6.96 14.21 -8.25
C TRP A 95 6.04 15.08 -7.40
N LEU A 96 4.83 15.37 -7.88
CA LEU A 96 3.80 16.03 -7.09
C LEU A 96 3.41 15.18 -5.87
N LEU A 97 3.16 13.89 -6.08
CA LEU A 97 2.78 12.96 -5.03
C LEU A 97 3.89 12.77 -4.00
N GLN A 98 5.16 12.74 -4.39
CA GLN A 98 6.29 12.64 -3.45
C GLN A 98 6.26 13.74 -2.38
N LYS A 99 5.77 14.93 -2.71
CA LYS A 99 5.69 16.08 -1.80
C LYS A 99 4.36 16.22 -1.08
N ASP A 100 3.35 15.44 -1.47
CA ASP A 100 1.99 15.58 -0.94
C ASP A 100 1.93 15.20 0.55
N PRO A 101 1.26 15.98 1.42
CA PRO A 101 1.16 15.64 2.84
C PRO A 101 0.29 14.41 3.13
N LEU A 102 -0.49 13.92 2.17
CA LEU A 102 -1.29 12.69 2.30
C LEU A 102 -0.48 11.42 2.06
N VAL A 103 0.73 11.52 1.52
CA VAL A 103 1.65 10.37 1.42
C VAL A 103 2.61 10.36 2.61
N ASP A 104 3.11 9.17 2.96
CA ASP A 104 4.18 9.04 3.92
C ASP A 104 5.50 9.48 3.27
N ARG A 105 5.85 10.75 3.45
CA ARG A 105 7.09 11.32 2.88
C ARG A 105 8.36 10.77 3.49
N ALA A 106 8.30 10.14 4.67
CA ALA A 106 9.46 9.51 5.29
C ALA A 106 9.76 8.17 4.61
N LEU A 107 8.73 7.46 4.16
CA LEU A 107 8.86 6.20 3.41
C LEU A 107 8.91 6.38 1.89
N THR A 108 8.45 7.54 1.40
CA THR A 108 8.48 7.92 -0.02
C THR A 108 9.77 8.66 -0.34
N PRO A 109 10.67 8.11 -1.18
CA PRO A 109 11.91 8.78 -1.56
C PRO A 109 11.63 10.15 -2.19
N GLN A 110 12.35 11.16 -1.73
CA GLN A 110 12.16 12.57 -2.12
C GLN A 110 13.03 12.97 -3.30
N THR A 111 13.22 12.05 -4.26
CA THR A 111 14.15 12.19 -5.38
C THR A 111 13.50 11.75 -6.69
N HIS A 112 13.95 12.33 -7.80
CA HIS A 112 13.45 11.94 -9.14
C HIS A 112 14.00 10.60 -9.64
N ALA A 113 14.91 9.97 -8.88
CA ALA A 113 15.46 8.64 -9.18
C ALA A 113 14.54 7.48 -8.73
N SER A 114 13.42 7.78 -8.07
CA SER A 114 12.46 6.78 -7.58
C SER A 114 11.06 7.13 -8.02
N ILE A 115 10.27 6.10 -8.34
CA ILE A 115 8.84 6.20 -8.64
C ILE A 115 7.96 5.69 -7.48
N ARG A 116 8.57 5.33 -6.35
CA ARG A 116 7.88 4.73 -5.21
C ARG A 116 7.06 5.79 -4.47
N ILE A 117 5.76 5.57 -4.32
CA ILE A 117 4.85 6.42 -3.55
C ILE A 117 4.20 5.58 -2.44
N VAL A 118 4.57 5.84 -1.19
CA VAL A 118 4.08 5.11 -0.01
C VAL A 118 3.04 5.95 0.70
N ILE A 119 1.86 5.38 0.96
CA ILE A 119 0.83 6.03 1.78
C ILE A 119 1.14 5.85 3.27
N GLY A 120 1.66 4.68 3.65
CA GLY A 120 2.07 4.37 5.02
C GLY A 120 2.29 2.87 5.18
N THR A 121 2.67 2.44 6.39
CA THR A 121 2.63 1.01 6.74
C THR A 121 1.23 0.58 7.12
N VAL A 122 0.94 -0.72 7.04
CA VAL A 122 -0.38 -1.24 7.47
C VAL A 122 -0.64 -0.89 8.94
N ILE A 123 0.38 -1.01 9.80
CA ILE A 123 0.27 -0.65 11.23
C ILE A 123 -0.02 0.84 11.44
N ASN A 124 0.61 1.73 10.68
CA ASN A 124 0.40 3.17 10.85
C ASN A 124 -1.02 3.55 10.41
N LEU A 125 -1.49 2.98 9.30
CA LEU A 125 -2.81 3.28 8.74
C LEU A 125 -3.95 2.65 9.55
N SER A 126 -3.75 1.50 10.18
CA SER A 126 -4.76 0.88 11.04
C SER A 126 -5.10 1.72 12.27
N LYS A 127 -4.14 2.53 12.74
CA LYS A 127 -4.29 3.44 13.89
C LYS A 127 -4.89 4.80 13.52
N ALA A 128 -4.89 5.16 12.23
CA ALA A 128 -5.36 6.45 11.72
C ALA A 128 -6.84 6.43 11.28
N SER A 129 -7.54 5.33 11.56
CA SER A 129 -8.90 5.03 11.11
C SER A 129 -9.95 5.53 12.09
#